data_AF-A0A972SWE9-F1
#
_entry.id   AF-A0A972SWE9-F1
#
_cell.length_a   1.000
_cell.length_b   1.000
_cell.length_c   1.000
_cell.angle_alpha   90.00
_cell.angle_beta   90.00
_cell.angle_gamma   90.00
#
_symmetry.space_group_name_H-M   'P 1'
#
loop_
_entity.id
_entity.type
_entity.pdbx_description
1 polymer ?
#
loop_
_entity_poly.entity_id
_entity_poly.type
_entity_poly.pdbx_seq_one_letter_code
_entity_poly.pdbx_strand_id
1 'polypeptide(L)'
;MKIGVRTQLSLTFALVVILITVSMGFYAVTTMSKEVIQSAQEKLQGDLALGRAMLEQRYPGEWAVRNGQLYKGEHLINGDFTVVDEIGRATGDTVTIFQGDTRVSTNVMKDGVRQINTKVSPQVAEVVLKQGKTYLGLADVVGVKNQAAYEPIRNAQQEVIGIWYVGVPNTPYEMMVSRIRNNLIIFGIIGCLITMSAAGLYASHMVKKVKVISAAMAKA
;
A
#
# COMPACT_ATOMS: atom_id res chain seq x y z
N MET A 1 -38.11 -16.43 29.43
CA MET A 1 -38.78 -15.38 28.61
C MET A 1 -38.95 -15.94 27.19
N LYS A 2 -40.16 -16.30 26.75
CA LYS A 2 -40.37 -16.85 25.38
C LYS A 2 -40.30 -15.70 24.38
N ILE A 3 -39.30 -15.71 23.50
CA ILE A 3 -39.18 -14.73 22.41
C ILE A 3 -40.35 -14.96 21.45
N GLY A 4 -41.10 -13.90 21.13
CA GLY A 4 -42.21 -14.01 20.19
C GLY A 4 -41.71 -14.38 18.78
N VAL A 5 -42.49 -15.19 18.04
CA VAL A 5 -42.15 -15.67 16.68
C VAL A 5 -41.72 -14.54 15.74
N ARG A 6 -42.32 -13.34 15.88
CA ARG A 6 -41.95 -12.12 15.15
C ARG A 6 -40.48 -11.75 15.35
N THR A 7 -40.05 -11.67 16.60
CA THR A 7 -38.69 -11.27 16.98
C THR A 7 -37.69 -12.35 16.59
N GLN A 8 -38.06 -13.63 16.70
CA GLN A 8 -37.21 -14.74 16.31
C GLN A 8 -36.90 -14.74 14.80
N LEU A 9 -37.91 -14.52 13.94
CA LEU A 9 -37.74 -14.37 12.49
C LEU A 9 -36.90 -13.14 12.10
N SER A 10 -37.10 -12.01 12.77
CA SER A 10 -36.30 -10.80 12.50
C SER A 10 -34.84 -10.97 12.91
N LEU A 11 -34.57 -11.66 14.03
CA LEU A 11 -33.22 -11.93 14.53
C LEU A 11 -32.45 -12.89 13.62
N THR A 12 -33.07 -13.95 13.12
CA THR A 12 -32.40 -14.86 12.16
C THR A 12 -32.09 -14.17 10.84
N PHE A 13 -33.00 -13.34 10.32
CA PHE A 13 -32.75 -12.59 9.09
C PHE A 13 -31.61 -11.57 9.28
N ALA A 14 -31.61 -10.84 10.39
CA ALA A 14 -30.54 -9.92 10.74
C ALA A 14 -29.19 -10.64 10.89
N LEU A 15 -29.17 -11.82 11.53
CA LEU A 15 -27.95 -12.62 11.69
C LEU A 15 -27.35 -13.02 10.34
N VAL A 16 -28.16 -13.49 9.39
CA VAL A 16 -27.69 -13.88 8.05
C VAL A 16 -27.09 -12.68 7.31
N VAL A 17 -27.76 -11.53 7.36
CA VAL A 17 -27.25 -10.29 6.74
C VAL A 17 -25.93 -9.86 7.37
N ILE A 18 -25.84 -9.87 8.70
CA ILE A 18 -24.61 -9.53 9.42
C ILE A 18 -23.47 -10.45 8.99
N LEU A 19 -23.71 -11.77 8.91
CA LEU A 19 -22.68 -12.72 8.48
C LEU A 19 -22.19 -12.45 7.05
N ILE A 20 -23.11 -12.16 6.12
CA ILE A 20 -22.76 -11.82 4.73
C ILE A 20 -21.95 -10.51 4.69
N THR A 21 -22.41 -9.46 5.37
CA THR A 21 -21.74 -8.15 5.40
C THR A 21 -20.35 -8.24 6.02
N VAL A 22 -20.19 -9.00 7.12
CA VAL A 22 -18.89 -9.20 7.76
C VAL A 22 -17.95 -9.99 6.86
N SER A 23 -18.42 -11.09 6.26
CA SER A 23 -17.62 -11.91 5.34
C SER A 23 -17.17 -11.11 4.12
N MET A 24 -18.09 -10.40 3.48
CA MET A 24 -17.81 -9.56 2.32
C MET A 24 -16.91 -8.37 2.67
N GLY A 25 -17.09 -7.75 3.83
CA GLY A 25 -16.23 -6.69 4.33
C GLY A 25 -14.81 -7.17 4.61
N PHE A 26 -14.65 -8.34 5.23
CA PHE A 26 -13.35 -8.97 5.46
C PHE A 26 -12.64 -9.31 4.14
N TYR A 27 -13.36 -9.92 3.20
CA TYR A 27 -12.86 -10.18 1.85
C TYR A 27 -12.41 -8.88 1.15
N ALA A 28 -13.24 -7.84 1.16
CA ALA A 28 -12.92 -6.56 0.51
C ALA A 28 -11.66 -5.90 1.10
N VAL A 29 -11.51 -5.85 2.43
CA VAL A 29 -10.33 -5.23 3.07
C VAL A 29 -9.04 -6.01 2.77
N THR A 30 -9.12 -7.35 2.79
CA THR A 30 -7.95 -8.20 2.54
C THR A 30 -7.51 -8.17 1.08
N THR A 31 -8.46 -8.21 0.13
CA THR A 31 -8.18 -8.06 -1.31
C THR A 31 -7.62 -6.69 -1.62
N MET A 32 -8.25 -5.62 -1.12
CA MET A 32 -7.79 -4.25 -1.36
C MET A 32 -6.37 -4.01 -0.84
N SER A 33 -6.05 -4.53 0.35
CA SER A 33 -4.69 -4.40 0.91
C SER A 33 -3.64 -5.06 0.03
N LYS A 34 -3.97 -6.20 -0.59
CA LYS A 34 -3.07 -6.91 -1.51
C LYS A 34 -2.91 -6.16 -2.83
N GLU A 35 -4.02 -5.74 -3.45
CA GLU A 35 -4.01 -5.00 -4.71
C GLU A 35 -3.27 -3.66 -4.59
N VAL A 36 -3.43 -2.98 -3.46
CA VAL A 36 -2.71 -1.72 -3.16
C VAL A 36 -1.20 -1.94 -3.11
N ILE A 37 -0.74 -3.00 -2.43
CA ILE A 37 0.70 -3.34 -2.38
C ILE A 37 1.20 -3.73 -3.77
N GLN A 38 0.43 -4.51 -4.51
CA GLN A 38 0.78 -4.91 -5.87
C GLN A 38 0.89 -3.69 -6.80
N SER A 39 -0.07 -2.77 -6.75
CA SER A 39 -0.02 -1.53 -7.52
C SER A 39 1.20 -0.66 -7.16
N ALA A 40 1.55 -0.58 -5.88
CA ALA A 40 2.77 0.10 -5.46
C ALA A 40 4.04 -0.60 -6.00
N GLN A 41 4.06 -1.93 -6.04
CA GLN A 41 5.17 -2.70 -6.61
C GLN A 41 5.29 -2.55 -8.13
N GLU A 42 4.17 -2.57 -8.86
CA GLU A 42 4.13 -2.33 -10.30
C GLU A 42 4.61 -0.92 -10.64
N LYS A 43 4.14 0.09 -9.89
CA LYS A 43 4.64 1.47 -9.97
C LYS A 43 6.15 1.53 -9.74
N LEU A 44 6.64 0.95 -8.63
CA LEU A 44 8.07 0.90 -8.31
C LEU A 44 8.90 0.28 -9.43
N GLN A 45 8.45 -0.80 -10.04
CA GLN A 45 9.18 -1.44 -11.15
C GLN A 45 9.21 -0.54 -12.38
N GLY A 46 8.09 0.12 -12.72
CA GLY A 46 8.03 1.10 -13.80
C GLY A 46 8.95 2.29 -13.56
N ASP A 47 8.91 2.87 -12.36
CA ASP A 47 9.69 4.05 -12.00
C ASP A 47 11.18 3.75 -11.84
N LEU A 48 11.54 2.55 -11.37
CA LEU A 48 12.92 2.06 -11.41
C LEU A 48 13.45 2.00 -12.85
N ALA A 49 12.67 1.42 -13.76
CA ALA A 49 13.06 1.27 -15.16
C ALA A 49 13.15 2.63 -15.86
N LEU A 50 12.18 3.52 -15.63
CA LEU A 50 12.20 4.90 -16.12
C LEU A 50 13.42 5.66 -15.60
N GLY A 51 13.64 5.64 -14.29
CA GLY A 51 14.76 6.35 -13.67
C GLY A 51 16.12 5.82 -14.16
N ARG A 52 16.24 4.51 -14.39
CA ARG A 52 17.42 3.92 -15.02
C ARG A 52 17.60 4.43 -16.45
N ALA A 53 16.54 4.42 -17.26
CA ALA A 53 16.61 4.93 -18.63
C ALA A 53 17.01 6.42 -18.66
N MET A 54 16.47 7.23 -17.75
CA MET A 54 16.85 8.64 -17.60
C MET A 54 18.33 8.80 -17.20
N LEU A 55 18.81 8.00 -16.24
CA LEU A 55 20.23 7.99 -15.84
C LEU A 55 21.15 7.61 -17.01
N GLU A 56 20.81 6.55 -17.75
CA GLU A 56 21.59 6.10 -18.91
C GLU A 56 21.61 7.13 -20.04
N GLN A 57 20.48 7.76 -20.32
CA GLN A 57 20.37 8.79 -21.35
C GLN A 57 21.14 10.06 -20.97
N ARG A 58 21.05 10.47 -19.70
CA ARG A 58 21.68 11.70 -19.19
C ARG A 58 23.19 11.54 -19.03
N TYR A 59 23.61 10.40 -18.48
CA TYR A 59 24.99 10.10 -18.10
C TYR A 59 25.41 8.76 -18.74
N PRO A 60 25.76 8.75 -20.03
CA PRO A 60 26.22 7.54 -20.70
C PRO A 60 27.57 7.08 -20.15
N GLY A 61 27.80 5.76 -20.12
CA GLY A 61 29.05 5.14 -19.66
C GLY A 61 28.89 4.28 -18.42
N GLU A 62 29.92 3.56 -18.02
CA GLU A 62 29.83 2.59 -16.91
C GLU A 62 29.82 3.26 -15.53
N TRP A 63 29.28 2.57 -14.54
CA TRP A 63 29.44 2.97 -13.14
C TRP A 63 30.86 2.65 -12.64
N ALA A 64 31.47 3.58 -11.91
CA ALA A 64 32.79 3.38 -11.33
C ALA A 64 32.96 4.16 -10.03
N VAL A 65 33.79 3.63 -9.12
CA VAL A 65 34.31 4.41 -8.00
C VAL A 65 35.71 4.90 -8.35
N ARG A 66 35.92 6.21 -8.37
CA ARG A 66 37.22 6.85 -8.64
C ARG A 66 37.56 7.76 -7.46
N ASN A 67 38.74 7.60 -6.87
CA ASN A 67 39.17 8.40 -5.71
C ASN A 67 38.14 8.42 -4.56
N GLY A 68 37.46 7.29 -4.31
CA GLY A 68 36.46 7.18 -3.25
C GLY A 68 35.12 7.85 -3.54
N GLN A 69 34.86 8.30 -4.76
CA GLN A 69 33.58 8.90 -5.18
C GLN A 69 32.93 8.09 -6.30
N LEU A 70 31.59 8.10 -6.35
CA LEU A 70 30.80 7.38 -7.34
C LEU A 70 30.61 8.22 -8.60
N TYR A 71 30.89 7.60 -9.75
CA TYR A 71 30.73 8.18 -11.08
C TYR A 71 29.81 7.31 -11.93
N LYS A 72 29.08 7.96 -12.85
CA LYS A 72 28.39 7.33 -13.96
C LYS A 72 28.95 7.91 -15.26
N GLY A 73 29.69 7.09 -16.02
CA GLY A 73 30.56 7.61 -17.08
C GLY A 73 31.59 8.56 -16.48
N GLU A 74 31.66 9.78 -17.02
CA GLU A 74 32.54 10.85 -16.51
C GLU A 74 31.86 11.77 -15.48
N HIS A 75 30.58 11.55 -15.17
CA HIS A 75 29.82 12.43 -14.30
C HIS A 75 29.92 12.01 -12.83
N LEU A 76 30.30 12.95 -11.96
CA LEU A 76 30.34 12.76 -10.51
C LEU A 76 28.92 12.75 -9.93
N ILE A 77 28.55 11.67 -9.24
CA ILE A 77 27.21 11.51 -8.67
C ILE A 77 27.14 12.02 -7.22
N ASN A 78 28.23 11.95 -6.47
CA ASN A 78 28.24 12.41 -5.08
C ASN A 78 27.93 13.92 -5.02
N GLY A 79 26.83 14.27 -4.37
CA GLY A 79 26.38 15.65 -4.22
C GLY A 79 25.66 16.24 -5.44
N ASP A 80 25.53 15.51 -6.56
CA ASP A 80 24.65 15.95 -7.66
C ASP A 80 23.23 15.45 -7.42
N PHE A 81 22.31 16.39 -7.19
CA PHE A 81 20.90 16.09 -6.92
C PHE A 81 20.00 16.25 -8.15
N THR A 82 20.55 16.65 -9.30
CA THR A 82 19.77 17.04 -10.48
C THR A 82 18.85 15.92 -10.94
N VAL A 83 19.41 14.73 -11.15
CA VAL A 83 18.67 13.58 -11.69
C VAL A 83 17.69 12.99 -10.69
N VAL A 84 18.05 12.91 -9.40
CA VAL A 84 17.15 12.36 -8.36
C VAL A 84 15.97 13.30 -8.09
N ASP A 85 16.18 14.62 -8.19
CA ASP A 85 15.11 15.60 -8.06
C ASP A 85 14.23 15.63 -9.31
N GLU A 86 14.80 15.47 -10.51
CA GLU A 86 14.05 15.40 -11.77
C GLU A 86 13.13 14.17 -11.82
N ILE A 87 13.67 12.98 -11.52
CA ILE A 87 12.89 11.74 -11.44
C ILE A 87 11.81 11.89 -10.36
N GLY A 88 12.16 12.38 -9.16
CA GLY A 88 11.19 12.58 -8.09
C GLY A 88 10.05 13.53 -8.45
N ARG A 89 10.33 14.61 -9.20
CA ARG A 89 9.28 15.51 -9.70
C ARG A 89 8.41 14.85 -10.77
N ALA A 90 8.99 14.00 -11.62
CA ALA A 90 8.26 13.33 -12.70
C ALA A 90 7.35 12.21 -12.17
N THR A 91 7.79 11.45 -11.16
CA THR A 91 7.08 10.26 -10.68
C THR A 91 6.35 10.46 -9.35
N GLY A 92 6.66 11.53 -8.61
CA GLY A 92 6.19 11.77 -7.25
C GLY A 92 6.89 10.91 -6.19
N ASP A 93 8.00 10.25 -6.54
CA ASP A 93 8.70 9.34 -5.64
C ASP A 93 9.89 9.97 -4.93
N THR A 94 10.29 9.28 -3.87
CA THR A 94 11.62 9.46 -3.30
C THR A 94 12.65 8.64 -4.07
N VAL A 95 13.79 9.25 -4.38
CA VAL A 95 14.83 8.69 -5.24
C VAL A 95 16.18 8.89 -4.58
N THR A 96 17.04 7.88 -4.65
CA THR A 96 18.37 7.91 -4.00
C THR A 96 19.37 7.05 -4.75
N ILE A 97 20.60 7.54 -4.82
CA ILE A 97 21.79 6.77 -5.18
C ILE A 97 22.69 6.64 -3.94
N PHE A 98 23.06 5.41 -3.62
CA PHE A 98 24.01 5.08 -2.57
C PHE A 98 25.34 4.62 -3.18
N GLN A 99 26.45 5.04 -2.58
CA GLN A 99 27.77 4.45 -2.77
C GLN A 99 28.00 3.45 -1.63
N GLY A 100 28.14 2.18 -1.96
CA GLY A 100 28.00 1.11 -0.99
C GLY A 100 26.67 1.22 -0.24
N ASP A 101 26.73 1.33 1.09
CA ASP A 101 25.56 1.49 1.96
C ASP A 101 25.19 2.96 2.24
N THR A 102 25.98 3.91 1.75
CA THR A 102 25.91 5.32 2.17
C THR A 102 25.32 6.19 1.08
N ARG A 103 24.36 7.02 1.48
CA ARG A 103 23.61 7.88 0.58
C ARG A 103 24.44 9.06 0.07
N VAL A 104 24.63 9.15 -1.24
CA VAL A 104 25.48 10.18 -1.88
C VAL A 104 24.70 11.18 -2.74
N SER A 105 23.53 10.79 -3.24
CA SER A 105 22.57 11.67 -3.92
C SER A 105 21.15 11.22 -3.60
N THR A 106 20.29 12.11 -3.15
CA THR A 106 18.92 11.76 -2.72
C THR A 106 18.00 12.96 -2.89
N ASN A 107 16.71 12.77 -3.12
CA ASN A 107 15.69 13.81 -2.94
C ASN A 107 14.95 13.73 -1.58
N VAL A 108 15.35 12.80 -0.70
CA VAL A 108 14.74 12.60 0.60
C VAL A 108 15.09 13.77 1.52
N MET A 109 14.06 14.42 2.06
CA MET A 109 14.15 15.53 2.99
C MET A 109 13.59 15.14 4.35
N LYS A 110 14.21 15.64 5.42
CA LYS A 110 13.66 15.62 6.78
C LYS A 110 13.85 17.00 7.39
N ASP A 111 12.78 17.58 7.90
CA ASP A 111 12.81 18.91 8.54
C ASP A 111 13.46 19.99 7.64
N GLY A 112 13.19 19.92 6.33
CA GLY A 112 13.76 20.82 5.31
C GLY A 112 15.21 20.53 4.91
N VAL A 113 15.85 19.53 5.51
CA VAL A 113 17.25 19.17 5.27
C VAL A 113 17.37 17.87 4.46
N ARG A 114 18.19 17.91 3.41
CA ARG A 114 18.47 16.75 2.56
C ARG A 114 19.27 15.70 3.32
N GLN A 115 18.83 14.46 3.25
CA GLN A 115 19.31 13.40 4.15
C GLN A 115 20.48 12.63 3.55
N ILE A 116 21.58 13.29 3.20
CA ILE A 116 22.81 12.66 2.70
C ILE A 116 23.64 12.03 3.83
N ASN A 117 24.62 11.19 3.49
CA ASN A 117 25.53 10.50 4.43
C ASN A 117 24.84 9.58 5.46
N THR A 118 23.56 9.29 5.28
CA THR A 118 22.83 8.27 6.04
C THR A 118 23.01 6.90 5.39
N LYS A 119 23.01 5.85 6.20
CA LYS A 119 23.11 4.47 5.70
C LYS A 119 21.75 3.87 5.37
N VAL A 120 21.74 2.96 4.40
CA VAL A 120 20.61 2.07 4.15
C VAL A 120 20.44 1.09 5.33
N SER A 121 19.25 0.49 5.46
CA SER A 121 19.01 -0.48 6.54
C SER A 121 19.91 -1.72 6.40
N PRO A 122 20.32 -2.36 7.51
CA PRO A 122 21.15 -3.57 7.46
C PRO A 122 20.54 -4.69 6.63
N GLN A 123 19.20 -4.85 6.67
CA GLN A 123 18.48 -5.84 5.88
C GLN A 123 18.63 -5.59 4.37
N VAL A 124 18.49 -4.34 3.94
CA VAL A 124 18.64 -3.97 2.53
C VAL A 124 20.11 -4.07 2.11
N ALA A 125 21.05 -3.65 2.95
CA ALA A 125 22.48 -3.81 2.68
C ALA A 125 22.85 -5.29 2.47
N GLU A 126 22.33 -6.19 3.30
CA GLU A 126 22.55 -7.63 3.15
C GLU A 126 22.01 -8.16 1.82
N VAL A 127 20.76 -7.86 1.48
CA VAL A 127 20.11 -8.37 0.25
C VAL A 127 20.74 -7.76 -1.01
N VAL A 128 21.01 -6.46 -1.00
CA VAL A 128 21.39 -5.74 -2.22
C VAL A 128 22.91 -5.74 -2.41
N LEU A 129 23.67 -5.38 -1.38
CA LEU A 129 25.13 -5.26 -1.51
C LEU A 129 25.83 -6.62 -1.42
N LYS A 130 25.41 -7.48 -0.48
CA LYS A 130 26.09 -8.76 -0.28
C LYS A 130 25.57 -9.85 -1.20
N GLN A 131 24.24 -10.00 -1.31
CA GLN A 131 23.65 -11.03 -2.17
C GLN A 131 23.49 -10.58 -3.63
N GLY A 132 23.61 -9.27 -3.92
CA GLY A 132 23.47 -8.74 -5.27
C GLY A 132 22.06 -8.86 -5.84
N LYS A 133 21.03 -8.91 -4.98
CA LYS A 133 19.63 -9.09 -5.36
C LYS A 133 18.83 -7.81 -5.16
N THR A 134 17.82 -7.61 -6.00
CA THR A 134 16.85 -6.53 -5.81
C THR A 134 16.04 -6.78 -4.53
N TYR A 135 15.91 -5.76 -3.69
CA TYR A 135 14.96 -5.75 -2.58
C TYR A 135 13.70 -4.99 -3.02
N LEU A 136 12.52 -5.58 -2.81
CA LEU A 136 11.23 -4.95 -3.07
C LEU A 136 10.32 -5.16 -1.85
N GLY A 137 9.89 -4.08 -1.21
CA GLY A 137 9.02 -4.17 -0.05
C GLY A 137 9.04 -2.92 0.83
N LEU A 138 8.50 -3.06 2.05
CA LEU A 138 8.37 -1.97 3.00
C LEU A 138 9.73 -1.62 3.62
N ALA A 139 10.15 -0.36 3.52
CA ALA A 139 11.36 0.16 4.14
C ALA A 139 11.09 1.43 4.95
N ASP A 140 11.83 1.60 6.04
CA ASP A 140 11.89 2.86 6.78
C ASP A 140 12.93 3.78 6.13
N VAL A 141 12.47 4.94 5.66
CA VAL A 141 13.28 5.93 4.97
C VAL A 141 13.21 7.20 5.79
N VAL A 142 14.15 7.33 6.73
CA VAL A 142 14.31 8.51 7.59
C VAL A 142 13.11 8.73 8.54
N GLY A 143 12.49 7.65 9.00
CA GLY A 143 11.35 7.65 9.92
C GLY A 143 10.00 7.56 9.23
N VAL A 144 9.96 7.42 7.90
CA VAL A 144 8.74 7.25 7.12
C VAL A 144 8.74 5.88 6.46
N LYS A 145 7.66 5.12 6.66
CA LYS A 145 7.48 3.82 6.01
C LYS A 145 7.06 4.03 4.55
N ASN A 146 7.87 3.55 3.62
CA ASN A 146 7.63 3.61 2.19
C ASN A 146 7.61 2.20 1.60
N GLN A 147 6.79 1.98 0.58
CA GLN A 147 7.06 0.87 -0.34
C GLN A 147 8.26 1.27 -1.17
N ALA A 148 9.26 0.39 -1.24
CA ALA A 148 10.56 0.73 -1.78
C ALA A 148 11.13 -0.40 -2.62
N ALA A 149 11.90 -0.01 -3.62
CA ALA A 149 12.71 -0.91 -4.40
C ALA A 149 14.17 -0.45 -4.38
N TYR A 150 15.07 -1.40 -4.17
CA TYR A 150 16.51 -1.18 -4.11
C TYR A 150 17.20 -2.17 -5.03
N GLU A 151 17.98 -1.67 -5.98
CA GLU A 151 18.70 -2.48 -6.95
C GLU A 151 20.22 -2.28 -6.82
N PRO A 152 21.02 -3.34 -7.01
CA PRO A 152 22.47 -3.20 -6.95
C PRO A 152 22.97 -2.39 -8.15
N ILE A 153 23.78 -1.37 -7.88
CA ILE A 153 24.59 -0.71 -8.91
C ILE A 153 25.87 -1.51 -9.08
N ARG A 154 26.17 -1.94 -10.30
CA ARG A 154 27.34 -2.74 -10.64
C ARG A 154 28.32 -1.95 -11.50
N ASN A 155 29.62 -2.12 -11.25
CA ASN A 155 30.66 -1.64 -12.14
C ASN A 155 30.83 -2.56 -13.37
N ALA A 156 31.73 -2.19 -14.28
CA ALA A 156 32.07 -2.97 -15.47
C ALA A 156 32.54 -4.41 -15.14
N GLN A 157 33.10 -4.63 -13.95
CA GLN A 157 33.54 -5.93 -13.44
C GLN A 157 32.41 -6.73 -12.76
N GLN A 158 31.16 -6.27 -12.84
CA GLN A 158 29.97 -6.86 -12.19
C GLN A 158 29.97 -6.81 -10.65
N GLU A 159 30.91 -6.09 -10.03
CA GLU A 159 30.98 -5.90 -8.60
C GLU A 159 29.92 -4.89 -8.15
N VAL A 160 29.24 -5.18 -7.04
CA VAL A 160 28.23 -4.28 -6.48
C VAL A 160 28.94 -3.14 -5.74
N ILE A 161 28.80 -1.92 -6.24
CA ILE A 161 29.48 -0.72 -5.73
C ILE A 161 28.51 0.29 -5.10
N GLY A 162 27.21 0.04 -5.15
CA GLY A 162 26.20 0.98 -4.69
C GLY A 162 24.78 0.44 -4.82
N ILE A 163 23.81 1.31 -4.57
CA ILE A 163 22.39 0.98 -4.60
C ILE A 163 21.63 2.08 -5.33
N TRP A 164 20.76 1.66 -6.25
CA TRP A 164 19.74 2.49 -6.86
C TRP A 164 18.42 2.29 -6.11
N TYR A 165 17.82 3.39 -5.62
CA TYR A 165 16.62 3.36 -4.80
C TYR A 165 15.51 4.23 -5.37
N VAL A 166 14.31 3.68 -5.37
CA VAL A 166 13.04 4.39 -5.57
C VAL A 166 12.07 3.99 -4.46
N GLY A 167 11.33 4.94 -3.92
CA GLY A 167 10.35 4.70 -2.88
C GLY A 167 9.08 5.53 -3.08
N VAL A 168 7.94 4.83 -3.05
CA VAL A 168 6.62 5.44 -3.08
C VAL A 168 6.16 5.65 -1.64
N PRO A 169 5.71 6.86 -1.27
CA PRO A 169 5.11 7.11 0.05
C PRO A 169 3.97 6.12 0.33
N ASN A 170 4.00 5.41 1.46
CA ASN A 170 2.93 4.45 1.80
C ASN A 170 1.66 5.16 2.32
N THR A 171 1.76 6.44 2.69
CA THR A 171 0.67 7.19 3.33
C THR A 171 -0.59 7.34 2.46
N PRO A 172 -0.54 7.62 1.14
CA PRO A 172 -1.75 7.72 0.32
C PRO A 172 -2.48 6.37 0.21
N TYR A 173 -1.73 5.28 0.16
CA TYR A 173 -2.24 3.92 0.10
C TYR A 173 -2.91 3.49 1.41
N GLU A 174 -2.29 3.75 2.57
CA GLU A 174 -2.89 3.50 3.88
C GLU A 174 -4.17 4.33 4.10
N MET A 175 -4.18 5.59 3.65
CA MET A 175 -5.37 6.44 3.68
C MET A 175 -6.49 5.89 2.78
N MET A 176 -6.14 5.35 1.60
CA MET A 176 -7.12 4.74 0.70
C MET A 176 -7.75 3.49 1.33
N VAL A 177 -6.94 2.58 1.86
CA VAL A 177 -7.43 1.35 2.53
C VAL A 177 -8.29 1.69 3.75
N SER A 178 -7.86 2.64 4.59
CA SER A 178 -8.61 3.04 5.78
C SER A 178 -9.95 3.72 5.44
N ARG A 179 -9.99 4.53 4.37
CA ARG A 179 -11.24 5.13 3.86
C ARG A 179 -12.23 4.06 3.39
N ILE A 180 -11.76 3.08 2.62
CA ILE A 180 -12.60 1.97 2.14
C ILE A 180 -13.13 1.16 3.33
N ARG A 181 -12.28 0.83 4.30
CA ARG A 181 -12.69 0.15 5.54
C ARG A 181 -13.77 0.93 6.29
N ASN A 182 -13.59 2.23 6.48
CA ASN A 182 -14.57 3.05 7.19
C ASN A 182 -15.91 3.12 6.43
N ASN A 183 -15.88 3.27 5.11
CA ASN A 183 -17.09 3.26 4.29
C ASN A 183 -17.83 1.91 4.39
N LEU A 184 -17.10 0.79 4.36
CA LEU A 184 -17.70 -0.54 4.54
C LEU A 184 -18.39 -0.68 5.90
N ILE A 185 -17.80 -0.15 6.97
CA ILE A 185 -18.41 -0.16 8.30
C ILE A 185 -19.71 0.68 8.30
N ILE A 186 -19.68 1.90 7.76
CA ILE A 186 -20.85 2.79 7.71
C ILE A 186 -21.98 2.16 6.89
N PHE A 187 -21.69 1.68 5.68
CA PHE A 187 -22.69 1.02 4.84
C PHE A 187 -23.19 -0.29 5.46
N GLY A 188 -22.33 -1.03 6.16
CA GLY A 188 -22.71 -2.23 6.90
C GLY A 188 -23.73 -1.93 8.01
N ILE A 189 -23.50 -0.86 8.78
CA ILE A 189 -24.44 -0.42 9.84
C ILE A 189 -25.78 0.01 9.22
N ILE A 190 -25.75 0.84 8.17
CA ILE A 190 -26.96 1.28 7.46
C ILE A 190 -27.74 0.07 6.91
N GLY A 191 -27.04 -0.87 6.28
CA GLY A 191 -27.64 -2.10 5.76
C GLY A 191 -28.29 -2.95 6.86
N CYS A 192 -27.64 -3.08 8.02
CA CYS A 192 -28.22 -3.78 9.17
C CYS A 192 -29.49 -3.07 9.69
N LEU A 193 -29.49 -1.73 9.79
CA LEU A 193 -30.66 -0.96 10.22
C LEU A 193 -31.84 -1.09 9.24
N ILE A 194 -31.57 -1.05 7.94
CA ILE A 194 -32.59 -1.22 6.89
C ILE A 194 -33.19 -2.62 6.96
N THR A 195 -32.36 -3.66 7.07
CA THR A 195 -32.82 -5.05 7.11
C THR A 195 -33.59 -5.37 8.39
N MET A 196 -33.16 -4.87 9.55
CA MET A 196 -33.94 -4.97 10.80
C MET A 196 -35.30 -4.28 10.70
N SER A 197 -35.34 -3.08 10.10
CA SER A 197 -36.59 -2.32 9.92
C SER A 197 -37.55 -3.04 8.97
N ALA A 198 -37.05 -3.49 7.81
CA ALA A 198 -37.84 -4.24 6.83
C ALA A 198 -38.35 -5.58 7.38
N ALA A 199 -37.49 -6.34 8.06
CA ALA A 199 -37.88 -7.60 8.70
C ALA A 199 -38.95 -7.38 9.78
N GLY A 200 -38.83 -6.31 10.57
CA GLY A 200 -39.82 -5.93 11.59
C GLY A 200 -41.18 -5.58 10.98
N LEU A 201 -41.20 -4.78 9.91
CA LEU A 201 -42.41 -4.44 9.17
C LEU A 201 -43.07 -5.67 8.54
N TYR A 202 -42.30 -6.51 7.85
CA TYR A 202 -42.79 -7.74 7.23
C TYR A 202 -43.40 -8.69 8.27
N ALA A 203 -42.68 -8.94 9.36
CA ALA A 203 -43.15 -9.81 10.43
C ALA A 203 -44.41 -9.24 11.11
N SER A 204 -44.54 -7.91 11.21
CA SER A 204 -45.77 -7.27 11.70
C SER A 204 -46.98 -7.49 10.78
N HIS A 205 -46.77 -7.44 9.47
CA HIS A 205 -47.80 -7.68 8.46
C HIS A 205 -48.28 -9.12 8.47
N MET A 206 -47.36 -10.08 8.56
CA MET A 206 -47.70 -11.51 8.62
C MET A 206 -48.48 -11.86 9.88
N VAL A 207 -48.06 -11.39 11.07
CA VAL A 207 -48.77 -11.67 12.33
C VAL A 207 -50.18 -11.11 12.30
N LYS A 208 -50.41 -9.93 11.71
CA LYS A 208 -51.75 -9.38 11.52
C LYS A 208 -52.62 -10.30 10.66
N LYS A 209 -52.11 -10.77 9.52
CA LYS A 209 -52.86 -11.69 8.64
C LYS A 209 -53.19 -13.03 9.30
N VAL A 210 -52.23 -13.64 10.01
CA VAL A 210 -52.44 -14.91 10.71
C VAL A 210 -53.53 -14.79 11.79
N LYS A 211 -53.54 -13.69 12.56
CA LYS A 211 -54.57 -13.45 13.58
C LYS A 211 -55.98 -13.33 12.98
N VAL A 212 -56.11 -12.70 11.80
CA VAL A 212 -57.40 -12.59 11.10
C VAL A 212 -57.89 -13.96 10.66
N ILE A 213 -57.02 -14.78 10.07
CA ILE A 213 -57.36 -16.13 9.63
C ILE A 213 -57.73 -17.02 10.83
N SER A 214 -56.96 -16.98 11.92
CA SER A 214 -57.28 -17.76 13.13
C SER A 214 -58.61 -17.35 13.77
N ALA A 215 -58.93 -16.05 13.76
CA ALA A 215 -60.21 -15.55 14.27
C ALA A 215 -61.39 -15.94 13.37
N ALA A 216 -61.17 -16.06 12.05
CA ALA A 216 -62.18 -16.55 11.11
C ALA A 216 -62.42 -18.06 11.29
N MET A 217 -61.36 -18.85 11.46
CA MET A 217 -61.47 -20.29 11.71
C MET A 217 -62.11 -20.61 13.07
N ALA A 218 -61.86 -19.82 14.11
CA ALA A 218 -62.48 -20.01 15.43
C ALA A 218 -63.98 -19.65 15.47
N LYS A 219 -64.49 -18.96 14.44
CA LYS A 219 -65.91 -18.61 14.28
C LYS A 219 -66.67 -19.55 13.33
N ALA A 220 -65.97 -20.45 12.65
CA ALA A 220 -66.53 -21.47 11.77
C ALA A 220 -66.69 -22.79 12.53
#